data_AF-A0A931QRY2-F1
#
_entry.id   AF-A0A931QRY2-F1
#
_cell.length_a   1.000
_cell.length_b   1.000
_cell.length_c   1.000
_cell.angle_alpha   90.00
_cell.angle_beta   90.00
_cell.angle_gamma   90.00
#
_symmetry.space_group_name_H-M   'P 1'
#
loop_
_entity.id
_entity.type
_entity.pdbx_description
1 polymer ?
#
loop_
_entity_poly.entity_id
_entity_poly.type
_entity_poly.pdbx_seq_one_letter_code
_entity_poly.pdbx_strand_id
1 'polypeptide(L)'
;MNYVDELISQKEIFIKFMKEKYPVFNNSNIFFRDLQYAIKSFFEKKDKKLSYSVTEKTALDFIDHLEKSKELVRISNNSWKLNFSFAAAVKETEHQKNLS
;
A
#
# COMPACT_ATOMS: atom_id res chain seq x y z
N MET A 1 4.54 -0.66 -18.79
CA MET A 1 4.98 -0.18 -17.46
C MET A 1 4.01 -0.71 -16.43
N ASN A 2 4.50 -1.35 -15.37
CA ASN A 2 3.64 -1.88 -14.33
C ASN A 2 3.64 -0.94 -13.12
N TYR A 3 2.60 -0.11 -12.99
CA TYR A 3 2.52 0.91 -11.92
C TYR A 3 2.43 0.29 -10.52
N VAL A 4 1.84 -0.92 -10.40
CA VAL A 4 1.78 -1.61 -9.11
C VAL A 4 3.17 -2.05 -8.64
N ASP A 5 4.04 -2.53 -9.53
CA ASP A 5 5.42 -2.90 -9.16
C ASP A 5 6.22 -1.68 -8.67
N GLU A 6 6.00 -0.51 -9.30
CA GLU A 6 6.61 0.75 -8.84
C GLU A 6 6.08 1.16 -7.45
N LEU A 7 4.78 0.97 -7.18
CA LEU A 7 4.22 1.23 -5.85
C LEU A 7 4.73 0.25 -4.80
N ILE A 8 4.84 -1.03 -5.12
CA ILE A 8 5.34 -2.07 -4.20
C ILE A 8 6.80 -1.79 -3.85
N SER A 9 7.65 -1.54 -4.84
CA SER A 9 9.07 -1.24 -4.62
C SER A 9 9.29 0.07 -3.86
N GLN A 10 8.36 1.02 -3.95
CA GLN A 10 8.42 2.31 -3.25
C GLN A 10 7.36 2.43 -2.15
N LYS A 11 6.89 1.29 -1.60
CA LYS A 11 5.76 1.25 -0.66
C LYS A 11 5.95 2.19 0.52
N GLU A 12 7.13 2.20 1.14
CA GLU A 12 7.42 3.08 2.28
C GLU A 12 7.29 4.56 1.94
N ILE A 13 7.81 4.96 0.76
CA ILE A 13 7.72 6.32 0.25
C ILE A 13 6.26 6.68 -0.05
N PHE A 14 5.52 5.77 -0.69
CA PHE A 14 4.11 5.97 -1.00
C PHE A 14 3.26 6.13 0.26
N ILE A 15 3.48 5.30 1.28
CA ILE A 15 2.73 5.39 2.53
C ILE A 15 3.12 6.66 3.30
N LYS A 16 4.39 7.07 3.30
CA LYS A 16 4.78 8.38 3.85
C LYS A 16 4.09 9.53 3.11
N PHE A 17 4.01 9.45 1.78
CA PHE A 17 3.26 10.41 0.97
C PHE A 17 1.76 10.43 1.34
N MET A 18 1.16 9.26 1.59
CA MET A 18 -0.23 9.21 2.06
C MET A 18 -0.39 9.88 3.42
N LYS A 19 0.54 9.69 4.36
CA LYS A 19 0.49 10.30 5.70
C LYS A 19 0.49 11.83 5.68
N GLU A 20 1.07 12.45 4.67
CA GLU A 20 1.07 13.91 4.52
C GLU A 20 -0.33 14.46 4.21
N LYS A 21 -1.22 13.64 3.64
CA LYS A 21 -2.56 14.05 3.17
C LYS A 21 -3.72 13.37 3.89
N TYR A 22 -3.50 12.18 4.44
CA TYR A 22 -4.52 11.32 5.03
C TYR A 22 -4.05 10.85 6.42
N PRO A 23 -4.98 10.63 7.37
CA PRO A 23 -4.64 10.15 8.71
C PRO A 23 -4.28 8.65 8.71
N VAL A 24 -3.13 8.32 8.11
CA VAL A 24 -2.63 6.94 7.96
C VAL A 24 -1.70 6.60 9.12
N PHE A 25 -2.13 5.69 9.98
CA PHE A 25 -1.35 5.19 11.11
C PHE A 25 -1.70 3.74 11.38
N ASN A 26 -0.96 3.07 12.27
CA ASN A 26 -1.25 1.67 12.59
C ASN A 26 -2.70 1.52 13.08
N ASN A 27 -3.43 0.52 12.58
CA ASN A 27 -4.86 0.31 12.81
C ASN A 27 -5.81 1.39 12.25
N SER A 28 -5.34 2.36 11.45
CA SER A 28 -6.24 3.28 10.76
C SER A 28 -7.01 2.58 9.65
N ASN A 29 -8.22 3.06 9.35
CA ASN A 29 -8.97 2.62 8.19
C ASN A 29 -8.45 3.31 6.92
N ILE A 30 -8.27 2.54 5.86
CA ILE A 30 -7.93 2.98 4.52
C ILE A 30 -9.13 2.71 3.63
N PHE A 31 -9.65 3.74 2.96
CA PHE A 31 -10.73 3.61 2.00
C PHE A 31 -10.18 3.49 0.58
N PHE A 32 -10.90 2.75 -0.26
CA PHE A 32 -10.52 2.56 -1.67
C PHE A 32 -10.27 3.89 -2.40
N ARG A 33 -11.18 4.86 -2.23
CA ARG A 33 -11.08 6.16 -2.89
C ARG A 33 -9.85 6.95 -2.43
N ASP A 34 -9.54 6.95 -1.15
CA ASP A 34 -8.37 7.66 -0.62
C ASP A 34 -7.09 7.10 -1.24
N LEU A 35 -7.00 5.77 -1.31
CA LEU A 35 -5.89 5.08 -1.96
C LEU A 35 -5.82 5.43 -3.46
N GLN A 36 -6.95 5.38 -4.16
CA GLN A 36 -7.02 5.72 -5.59
C GLN A 36 -6.55 7.16 -5.86
N TYR A 37 -7.03 8.14 -5.09
CA TYR A 37 -6.60 9.54 -5.21
C TYR A 37 -5.14 9.74 -4.81
N ALA A 38 -4.66 9.03 -3.80
CA ALA A 38 -3.25 9.05 -3.41
C ALA A 38 -2.35 8.50 -4.52
N ILE A 39 -2.68 7.35 -5.10
CA ILE A 39 -1.94 6.75 -6.22
C ILE A 39 -1.88 7.72 -7.40
N LYS A 40 -3.02 8.29 -7.79
CA LYS A 40 -3.07 9.28 -8.87
C LYS A 40 -2.15 10.47 -8.58
N SER A 41 -2.28 11.07 -7.40
CA SER A 41 -1.47 12.22 -6.98
C SER A 41 0.03 11.90 -6.89
N PHE A 42 0.38 10.68 -6.45
CA PHE A 42 1.76 10.23 -6.30
C PHE A 42 2.46 10.13 -7.64
N PHE A 43 1.78 9.59 -8.66
CA PHE A 43 2.33 9.52 -10.01
C PHE A 43 2.30 10.87 -10.73
N GLU A 44 1.28 11.70 -10.49
CA GLU A 44 1.24 13.07 -11.03
C GLU A 44 2.42 13.92 -10.54
N LYS A 45 2.86 13.76 -9.28
CA LYS A 45 4.09 14.40 -8.76
C LYS A 45 5.37 13.91 -9.43
N LYS A 46 5.32 12.79 -10.16
CA LYS A 46 6.42 12.21 -10.95
C LYS A 46 6.25 12.48 -12.45
N ASP A 47 5.42 13.46 -12.81
CA ASP A 47 5.05 13.79 -14.19
C ASP A 47 4.39 12.64 -14.98
N LYS A 48 3.85 11.64 -14.28
CA LYS A 48 3.12 10.49 -14.86
C LYS A 48 1.61 10.67 -14.63
N LYS A 49 0.88 11.06 -15.67
CA LYS A 49 -0.58 11.18 -15.61
C LYS A 49 -1.26 9.84 -15.85
N LEU A 50 -1.92 9.30 -14.84
CA LEU A 50 -2.71 8.07 -14.95
C LEU A 50 -4.17 8.41 -15.28
N SER A 51 -4.77 7.65 -16.21
CA SER A 51 -6.22 7.70 -16.42
C SER A 51 -6.95 7.09 -15.22
N TYR A 52 -8.23 7.44 -15.06
CA TYR A 52 -9.06 6.89 -13.99
C TYR A 52 -9.04 5.34 -13.96
N SER A 53 -9.22 4.71 -15.12
CA SER A 53 -9.23 3.24 -15.25
C SER A 53 -7.88 2.61 -14.88
N VAL A 54 -6.77 3.24 -15.25
CA VAL A 54 -5.42 2.77 -14.88
C VAL A 54 -5.19 2.92 -13.38
N THR A 55 -5.60 4.04 -12.79
CA THR A 55 -5.49 4.26 -11.34
C THR A 55 -6.34 3.26 -10.56
N GLU A 56 -7.59 3.03 -10.97
CA GLU A 56 -8.49 2.05 -10.34
C GLU A 56 -7.90 0.65 -10.35
N LYS A 57 -7.44 0.19 -11.51
CA LYS A 57 -6.77 -1.11 -11.64
C LYS A 57 -5.53 -1.19 -10.75
N THR A 58 -4.69 -0.16 -10.78
CA THR A 58 -3.46 -0.09 -9.97
C THR A 58 -3.76 -0.14 -8.47
N ALA A 59 -4.84 0.53 -8.03
CA ALA A 59 -5.27 0.51 -6.63
C ALA A 59 -5.74 -0.87 -6.20
N LEU A 60 -6.54 -1.56 -7.03
CA LEU A 60 -7.00 -2.93 -6.77
C LEU A 60 -5.83 -3.91 -6.69
N ASP A 61 -4.91 -3.86 -7.66
CA ASP A 61 -3.73 -4.72 -7.70
C ASP A 61 -2.82 -4.48 -6.48
N PHE A 62 -2.67 -3.22 -6.05
CA PHE A 62 -1.89 -2.87 -4.86
C PHE A 62 -2.56 -3.32 -3.57
N ILE A 63 -3.89 -3.19 -3.45
CA ILE A 63 -4.65 -3.70 -2.30
C ILE A 63 -4.50 -5.22 -2.19
N ASP A 64 -4.68 -5.94 -3.30
CA ASP A 64 -4.56 -7.40 -3.34
C ASP A 64 -3.17 -7.85 -2.86
N HIS A 65 -2.11 -7.15 -3.28
CA HIS A 65 -0.76 -7.39 -2.78
C HIS A 65 -0.65 -7.19 -1.26
N LEU A 66 -1.16 -6.07 -0.74
CA LEU A 66 -1.10 -5.76 0.69
C LEU A 66 -2.00 -6.67 1.56
N GLU A 67 -3.11 -7.16 1.02
CA GLU A 67 -3.95 -8.18 1.68
C GLU A 67 -3.21 -9.52 1.76
N LYS A 68 -2.56 -9.93 0.66
CA LYS A 68 -1.76 -11.17 0.62
C LYS A 68 -0.57 -11.12 1.59
N SER A 69 0.06 -9.96 1.75
CA SER A 69 1.15 -9.75 2.73
C SER A 69 0.65 -9.50 4.16
N LYS A 70 -0.68 -9.49 4.41
CA LYS A 70 -1.33 -9.20 5.70
C LYS A 70 -1.06 -7.79 6.25
N GLU A 71 -0.63 -6.87 5.40
CA GLU A 71 -0.42 -5.46 5.72
C GLU A 71 -1.73 -4.66 5.70
N LEU A 72 -2.70 -5.12 4.92
CA LEU A 72 -4.10 -4.68 4.97
C LEU A 72 -4.99 -5.85 5.38
N VAL A 73 -5.97 -5.56 6.25
CA VAL A 73 -7.01 -6.52 6.63
C VAL A 73 -8.35 -5.95 6.19
N ARG A 74 -9.08 -6.69 5.36
CA ARG A 74 -10.40 -6.26 4.86
C ARG A 74 -11.37 -6.03 6.02
N ILE A 75 -12.04 -4.88 6.03
CA ILE A 75 -13.15 -4.59 6.94
C ILE A 75 -14.49 -4.66 6.19
N SER A 76 -14.53 -4.08 4.98
CA SER A 76 -15.71 -4.05 4.12
C SER A 76 -15.32 -4.13 2.65
N ASN A 77 -16.30 -4.04 1.75
CA ASN A 77 -16.07 -4.05 0.31
C ASN A 77 -15.13 -2.93 -0.16
N ASN A 78 -15.12 -1.78 0.52
CA ASN A 78 -14.39 -0.57 0.12
C ASN A 78 -13.44 -0.02 1.20
N SER A 79 -13.19 -0.79 2.27
CA SER A 79 -12.36 -0.33 3.39
C SER A 79 -11.52 -1.46 3.99
N TRP A 80 -10.29 -1.10 4.36
CA TRP A 80 -9.30 -1.98 4.96
C TRP A 80 -8.73 -1.36 6.23
N LYS A 81 -8.29 -2.19 7.16
CA LYS A 81 -7.51 -1.78 8.31
C LYS A 81 -6.03 -1.90 7.97
N LEU A 82 -5.25 -0.86 8.26
CA LEU A 82 -3.80 -0.96 8.23
C LEU A 82 -3.31 -1.84 9.38
N ASN A 83 -2.53 -2.88 9.07
CA ASN A 83 -2.11 -3.89 10.02
C ASN A 83 -0.57 -4.03 10.12
N PHE A 84 0.18 -3.00 9.75
CA PHE A 84 1.62 -2.97 9.95
C PHE A 84 2.06 -1.74 10.74
N SER A 85 3.07 -1.95 11.59
CA SER A 85 3.72 -0.87 12.32
C SER A 85 4.84 -0.27 11.48
N PHE A 86 4.94 1.06 11.49
CA PHE A 86 6.08 1.78 10.90
C PHE A 86 7.33 1.73 11.79
N ALA A 87 7.23 1.11 12.97
CA ALA A 87 8.39 0.81 13.79
C ALA A 87 9.26 -0.17 13.01
N ALA A 88 10.48 0.29 12.69
CA ALA A 88 11.56 -0.37 11.98
C ALA A 88 11.41 -1.88 11.82
N ALA A 89 11.52 -2.34 10.57
CA ALA A 89 11.70 -3.74 10.21
C ALA A 89 12.82 -4.38 11.04
N VAL A 90 12.48 -4.92 12.19
CA VAL A 90 13.27 -5.87 12.96
C VAL A 90 12.30 -6.87 13.56
N LYS A 91 11.80 -7.77 12.70
CA LYS A 91 11.48 -9.16 13.05
C LYS A 91 11.71 -9.98 11.78
N GLU A 92 12.92 -10.53 11.69
CA GLU A 92 13.15 -11.95 11.94
C GLU A 92 12.80 -12.75 10.69
N THR A 93 13.81 -12.86 9.83
CA THR A 93 14.02 -14.05 9.01
C THR A 93 13.98 -15.23 9.97
N GLU A 94 12.81 -15.83 10.17
CA GLU A 94 12.67 -17.12 10.83
C GLU A 94 13.36 -18.16 9.93
N HIS A 95 14.65 -18.28 10.19
CA HIS A 95 15.45 -19.50 10.24
C HIS A 95 14.71 -20.78 9.84
N GLN A 96 14.48 -20.99 8.54
CA GLN A 96 14.45 -22.34 7.98
C GLN A 96 15.89 -22.84 7.84
N LYS A 97 16.52 -23.08 8.99
CA LYS A 97 17.70 -23.95 9.17
C LYS A 97 17.71 -24.42 10.62
N ASN A 98 16.63 -25.09 11.03
CA ASN A 98 16.78 -26.08 12.09
C ASN A 98 17.36 -27.34 11.46
N LEU A 99 18.57 -27.63 11.92
CA LEU A 99 19.32 -28.85 11.70
C LEU A 99 18.49 -30.10 12.03
N SER A 100 18.61 -31.11 11.17
CA SER A 100 19.03 -32.47 11.53
C SER A 100 19.28 -33.27 10.26
#